data_AF-A0A4Y8S6B2-F1
#
_entry.id   AF-A0A4Y8S6B2-F1
#
_cell.length_a   1.000
_cell.length_b   1.000
_cell.length_c   1.000
_cell.angle_alpha   90.00
_cell.angle_beta   90.00
_cell.angle_gamma   90.00
#
_symmetry.space_group_name_H-M   'P 1'
#
loop_
_entity.id
_entity.type
_entity.pdbx_description
1 polymer ?
#
loop_
_entity_poly.entity_id
_entity_poly.type
_entity_poly.pdbx_seq_one_letter_code
_entity_poly.pdbx_strand_id
1 'polypeptide(L)'
;MLLHDENYRQLNIEDIKAALLNSKDTAAPTETELEQALGEHYQHAFNLESKHYELGAALSPAFDIFGIGRKILAAIKKFVCGFVGPGATREEIIDAVVKALASVIPSGIFDEKIVRWVVNFIVSKGIGAFCGV
;
A
#
# COMPACT_ATOMS: atom_id res chain seq x y z
N MET A 1 6.83 -11.89 6.28
CA MET A 1 7.31 -10.52 5.97
C MET A 1 7.22 -9.73 7.26
N LEU A 2 8.28 -8.96 7.58
CA LEU A 2 8.29 -8.06 8.73
C LEU A 2 7.81 -6.69 8.23
N LEU A 3 6.75 -6.15 8.82
CA LEU A 3 6.29 -4.78 8.58
C LEU A 3 6.95 -3.86 9.60
N HIS A 4 7.31 -2.65 9.19
CA HIS A 4 7.95 -1.67 10.07
C HIS A 4 7.21 -0.33 10.01
N ASP A 5 7.19 0.41 11.12
CA ASP A 5 6.79 1.81 11.12
C ASP A 5 7.91 2.70 10.52
N GLU A 6 7.65 4.01 10.41
CA GLU A 6 8.62 5.01 9.99
C GLU A 6 9.89 5.09 10.89
N ASN A 7 9.84 4.49 12.09
CA ASN A 7 10.95 4.41 13.05
C ASN A 7 11.61 3.02 13.07
N TYR A 8 11.35 2.16 12.07
CA TYR A 8 11.83 0.77 12.01
C TYR A 8 11.35 -0.13 13.16
N ARG A 9 10.30 0.26 13.87
CA ARG A 9 9.67 -0.61 14.87
C ARG A 9 8.85 -1.66 14.14
N GLN A 10 9.09 -2.92 14.51
CA GLN A 10 8.34 -4.03 13.96
C GLN A 10 6.86 -3.88 14.34
N LEU A 11 6.00 -3.92 13.33
CA LEU A 11 4.56 -3.86 13.50
C LEU A 11 3.97 -5.26 13.53
N ASN A 12 3.03 -5.46 14.45
CA ASN A 12 2.22 -6.66 14.49
C ASN A 12 1.10 -6.56 13.46
N ILE A 13 1.07 -7.51 12.52
CA ILE A 13 0.07 -7.58 11.46
C ILE A 13 -1.35 -7.72 12.04
N GLU A 14 -1.51 -8.40 13.17
CA GLU A 14 -2.82 -8.61 13.80
C GLU A 14 -3.39 -7.31 14.37
N ASP A 15 -2.55 -6.49 15.02
CA ASP A 15 -2.94 -5.19 15.56
C ASP A 15 -3.30 -4.20 14.45
N ILE A 16 -2.53 -4.20 13.36
CA ILE A 16 -2.82 -3.43 12.14
C ILE A 16 -4.19 -3.83 11.55
N LYS A 17 -4.43 -5.14 11.40
CA LYS A 17 -5.69 -5.65 10.86
C LYS A 17 -6.87 -5.22 11.73
N ALA A 18 -6.74 -5.35 13.04
CA ALA A 18 -7.77 -4.91 13.98
C ALA A 18 -8.03 -3.40 13.87
N ALA A 19 -6.99 -2.58 13.73
CA ALA A 19 -7.13 -1.13 13.54
C ALA A 19 -7.85 -0.78 12.22
N LEU A 20 -7.51 -1.46 11.11
CA LEU A 20 -8.12 -1.27 9.80
C LEU A 20 -9.57 -1.74 9.73
N LEU A 21 -9.92 -2.81 10.45
CA LEU A 21 -11.28 -3.33 10.53
C LEU A 21 -12.22 -2.44 11.35
N ASN A 22 -11.73 -1.87 12.44
CA ASN A 22 -12.50 -0.98 13.33
C ASN A 22 -12.50 0.48 12.87
N SER A 23 -11.82 0.75 11.77
CA SER A 23 -11.63 2.08 11.23
C SER A 23 -12.90 2.56 10.53
N LYS A 24 -13.38 3.77 10.87
CA LYS A 24 -14.45 4.41 10.09
C LYS A 24 -14.00 4.59 8.65
N ASP A 25 -14.85 4.17 7.71
CA ASP A 25 -14.68 4.40 6.29
C ASP A 25 -14.51 5.90 6.02
N THR A 26 -13.26 6.31 5.76
CA THR A 26 -12.96 7.61 5.16
C THR A 26 -13.41 7.61 3.70
N ALA A 27 -13.78 8.78 3.18
CA ALA A 27 -14.13 8.94 1.76
C ALA A 27 -13.10 8.24 0.86
N ALA A 28 -13.58 7.43 -0.08
CA ALA A 28 -12.70 6.70 -0.99
C ALA A 28 -11.96 7.70 -1.87
N PRO A 29 -10.62 7.62 -1.97
CA PRO A 29 -9.86 8.50 -2.84
C PRO A 29 -10.19 8.20 -4.31
N THR A 30 -10.02 9.19 -5.18
CA THR A 30 -9.99 8.95 -6.63
C THR A 30 -8.75 8.16 -7.03
N GLU A 31 -8.77 7.57 -8.22
CA GLU A 31 -7.63 6.80 -8.74
C GLU A 31 -6.36 7.65 -8.82
N THR A 32 -6.47 8.90 -9.27
CA THR A 32 -5.37 9.86 -9.34
C THR A 32 -4.81 10.20 -7.95
N GLU A 33 -5.68 10.46 -6.97
CA GLU A 33 -5.26 10.73 -5.59
C GLU A 33 -4.55 9.51 -4.97
N LEU A 34 -5.05 8.30 -5.26
CA LEU A 34 -4.43 7.07 -4.79
C LEU A 34 -3.06 6.83 -5.44
N GLU A 35 -2.95 7.02 -6.76
CA GLU A 35 -1.67 6.94 -7.48
C GLU A 35 -0.66 7.91 -6.86
N GLN A 36 -1.05 9.17 -6.65
CA GLN A 36 -0.16 10.16 -6.05
C GLN A 36 0.28 9.75 -4.64
N ALA A 37 -0.65 9.37 -3.77
CA ALA A 37 -0.36 8.97 -2.40
C ALA A 37 0.57 7.74 -2.34
N LEU A 38 0.37 6.75 -3.22
CA LEU A 38 1.25 5.59 -3.34
C LEU A 38 2.66 5.96 -3.79
N GLY A 39 2.78 6.92 -4.72
CA GLY A 39 4.07 7.43 -5.19
C GLY A 39 4.83 8.16 -4.09
N GLU A 40 4.17 9.05 -3.37
CA GLU A 40 4.72 9.80 -2.23
C GLU A 40 5.18 8.84 -1.12
N HIS A 41 4.35 7.85 -0.76
CA HIS A 41 4.69 6.86 0.27
C HIS A 41 5.88 6.00 -0.11
N TYR A 42 5.95 5.55 -1.36
CA TYR A 42 7.09 4.77 -1.84
C TYR A 42 8.39 5.58 -1.78
N GLN A 43 8.35 6.85 -2.19
CA GLN A 43 9.51 7.74 -2.11
C GLN A 43 9.92 8.01 -0.67
N HIS A 44 8.95 8.20 0.23
CA HIS A 44 9.21 8.35 1.65
C HIS A 44 9.87 7.10 2.25
N ALA A 45 9.32 5.91 1.97
CA ALA A 45 9.88 4.63 2.41
C ALA A 45 11.31 4.42 1.89
N PHE A 46 11.56 4.72 0.61
CA PHE A 46 12.88 4.65 0.00
C PHE A 46 13.88 5.65 0.61
N ASN A 47 13.43 6.86 0.95
CA ASN A 47 14.25 7.86 1.63
C ASN A 47 14.61 7.44 3.06
N LEU A 48 13.69 6.78 3.77
CA LEU A 48 13.99 6.20 5.08
C LEU A 48 15.03 5.07 4.94
N GLU A 49 14.83 4.17 3.98
CA GLU A 49 15.76 3.06 3.73
C GLU A 49 17.17 3.53 3.36
N SER A 50 17.28 4.51 2.46
CA SER A 50 18.59 5.06 2.06
C SER A 50 19.32 5.72 3.24
N LYS A 51 18.59 6.38 4.15
CA LYS A 51 19.13 6.91 5.41
C LYS A 51 19.56 5.79 6.36
N HIS A 52 18.75 4.74 6.50
CA HIS A 52 19.01 3.64 7.42
C HIS A 52 20.26 2.84 7.06
N TYR A 53 20.48 2.61 5.76
CA TYR A 53 21.65 1.86 5.27
C TYR A 53 22.88 2.73 5.02
N GLU A 54 22.88 4.02 5.43
CA GLU A 54 23.94 4.99 5.13
C GLU A 54 24.37 4.95 3.65
N LEU A 55 23.42 4.67 2.75
CA LEU A 55 23.62 4.70 1.30
C LEU A 55 23.72 6.18 0.90
N GLY A 56 24.88 6.77 1.19
CA GLY A 56 25.07 8.20 1.24
C GLY A 56 24.69 8.86 -0.07
N ALA A 57 23.75 9.82 -0.02
CA ALA A 57 23.41 10.91 -0.97
C ALA A 57 23.36 10.63 -2.50
N ALA A 58 23.75 9.45 -2.97
CA ALA A 58 24.02 9.12 -4.36
C ALA A 58 22.87 8.35 -5.00
N LEU A 59 21.87 7.95 -4.22
CA LEU A 59 20.67 7.27 -4.69
C LEU A 59 19.41 8.12 -4.58
N SER A 60 19.52 9.45 -4.57
CA SER A 60 18.41 10.28 -5.04
C SER A 60 18.58 10.49 -6.54
N PRO A 61 18.23 9.53 -7.43
CA PRO A 61 17.83 9.99 -8.73
C PRO A 61 16.61 10.87 -8.49
N ALA A 62 16.42 11.86 -9.34
CA ALA A 62 15.10 12.40 -9.60
C ALA A 62 14.19 11.22 -9.97
N PHE A 63 13.67 10.53 -8.96
CA PHE A 63 12.73 9.44 -9.09
C PHE A 63 11.50 10.14 -9.62
N ASP A 64 11.30 10.01 -10.92
CA ASP A 64 10.16 10.62 -11.58
C ASP A 64 8.91 9.97 -10.98
N ILE A 65 8.30 10.69 -10.03
CA ILE A 65 7.13 10.26 -9.28
C ILE A 65 5.95 10.07 -10.26
N PHE A 66 6.06 10.67 -11.45
CA PHE A 66 5.16 10.46 -12.58
C PHE A 66 5.14 8.99 -13.00
N GLY A 67 4.04 8.33 -12.64
CA GLY A 67 3.75 6.96 -13.06
C GLY A 67 4.28 5.87 -12.14
N ILE A 68 5.06 6.18 -11.09
CA ILE A 68 5.38 5.20 -10.04
C ILE A 68 4.13 4.80 -9.27
N GLY A 69 3.31 5.78 -8.90
CA GLY A 69 2.01 5.55 -8.27
C GLY A 69 1.14 4.58 -9.07
N ARG A 70 1.04 4.81 -10.38
CA ARG A 70 0.33 3.93 -11.32
C ARG A 70 0.93 2.53 -11.39
N LYS A 71 2.27 2.40 -11.44
CA LYS A 71 2.95 1.10 -11.45
C LYS A 71 2.72 0.32 -10.16
N ILE A 72 2.77 1.00 -9.02
CA ILE A 72 2.47 0.41 -7.70
C ILE A 72 1.01 -0.02 -7.66
N LEU A 73 0.07 0.84 -8.06
CA LEU A 73 -1.34 0.51 -8.11
C LEU A 73 -1.62 -0.68 -9.04
N ALA A 74 -0.96 -0.76 -10.19
CA ALA A 74 -1.05 -1.90 -11.10
C ALA A 74 -0.47 -3.19 -10.49
N ALA A 75 0.63 -3.10 -9.75
CA ALA A 75 1.22 -4.22 -9.02
C ALA A 75 0.29 -4.71 -7.89
N ILE A 76 -0.29 -3.78 -7.12
CA ILE A 76 -1.30 -4.07 -6.10
C ILE A 76 -2.50 -4.74 -6.75
N LYS A 77 -3.03 -4.18 -7.84
CA LYS A 77 -4.15 -4.76 -8.59
C LYS A 77 -3.83 -6.19 -9.03
N LYS A 78 -2.67 -6.42 -9.65
CA LYS A 78 -2.27 -7.75 -10.10
C LYS A 78 -2.17 -8.74 -8.93
N PHE A 79 -1.64 -8.30 -7.79
CA PHE A 79 -1.50 -9.15 -6.60
C PHE A 79 -2.84 -9.47 -5.97
N VAL A 80 -3.63 -8.43 -5.66
CA VAL A 80 -4.96 -8.54 -5.04
C VAL A 80 -5.88 -9.39 -5.91
N CYS A 81 -5.96 -9.11 -7.21
CA CYS A 81 -6.83 -9.88 -8.11
C CYS A 81 -6.37 -11.32 -8.37
N GLY A 82 -5.11 -11.65 -8.06
CA GLY A 82 -4.63 -13.02 -8.02
C GLY A 82 -4.96 -13.75 -6.71
N PHE A 83 -5.31 -13.01 -5.65
CA PHE A 83 -5.50 -13.54 -4.30
C PHE A 83 -6.97 -13.55 -3.84
N VAL A 84 -7.78 -12.60 -4.29
CA VAL A 84 -9.19 -12.45 -3.89
C VAL A 84 -10.14 -12.59 -5.08
N GLY A 85 -11.23 -13.31 -4.86
CA GLY A 85 -12.31 -13.52 -5.84
C GLY A 85 -13.47 -12.52 -5.70
N PRO A 86 -14.46 -12.56 -6.59
CA PRO A 86 -15.57 -11.59 -6.64
C PRO A 86 -16.48 -11.58 -5.40
N GLY A 87 -16.41 -12.60 -4.54
CA GLY A 87 -17.13 -12.66 -3.27
C GLY A 87 -16.27 -12.37 -2.03
N ALA A 88 -15.04 -11.87 -2.20
CA ALA A 88 -14.15 -11.73 -1.06
C ALA A 88 -14.63 -10.67 -0.06
N THR A 89 -14.46 -11.02 1.20
CA THR A 89 -14.82 -10.19 2.35
C THR A 89 -13.86 -9.02 2.51
N ARG A 90 -14.29 -8.02 3.30
CA ARG A 90 -13.43 -6.87 3.64
C ARG A 90 -12.12 -7.32 4.29
N GLU A 91 -12.15 -8.35 5.14
CA GLU A 91 -10.96 -8.93 5.77
C GLU A 91 -10.00 -9.51 4.75
N GLU A 92 -10.49 -10.27 3.77
CA GLU A 92 -9.67 -10.84 2.71
C GLU A 92 -9.06 -9.75 1.81
N ILE A 93 -9.81 -8.67 1.52
CA ILE A 93 -9.28 -7.50 0.81
C ILE A 93 -8.16 -6.85 1.61
N ILE A 94 -8.36 -6.61 2.91
CA ILE A 94 -7.35 -6.01 3.78
C ILE A 94 -6.09 -6.90 3.79
N ASP A 95 -6.23 -8.22 3.97
CA ASP A 95 -5.08 -9.12 4.00
C ASP A 95 -4.32 -9.15 2.67
N ALA A 96 -5.03 -9.17 1.55
CA ALA A 96 -4.43 -9.11 0.21
C ALA A 96 -3.71 -7.78 -0.04
N VAL A 97 -4.30 -6.65 0.38
CA VAL A 97 -3.70 -5.32 0.23
C VAL A 97 -2.46 -5.19 1.10
N VAL A 98 -2.51 -5.60 2.37
CA VAL A 98 -1.35 -5.58 3.27
C VAL A 98 -0.20 -6.41 2.70
N LYS A 99 -0.49 -7.62 2.19
CA LYS A 99 0.51 -8.48 1.53
C LYS A 99 1.07 -7.86 0.26
N ALA A 100 0.21 -7.25 -0.56
CA ALA A 100 0.63 -6.57 -1.79
C ALA A 100 1.57 -5.40 -1.48
N LEU A 101 1.19 -4.55 -0.53
CA LEU A 101 1.99 -3.40 -0.09
C LEU A 101 3.32 -3.84 0.52
N ALA A 102 3.33 -4.87 1.37
CA ALA A 102 4.56 -5.44 1.92
C ALA A 102 5.51 -6.02 0.86
N SER A 103 4.98 -6.48 -0.27
CA SER A 103 5.76 -7.01 -1.39
C SER A 103 6.27 -5.94 -2.35
N VAL A 104 5.65 -4.76 -2.38
CA VAL A 104 5.94 -3.69 -3.36
C VAL A 104 6.70 -2.53 -2.70
N ILE A 105 6.45 -2.25 -1.42
CA ILE A 105 7.08 -1.15 -0.70
C ILE A 105 8.43 -1.60 -0.11
N PRO A 106 9.52 -0.85 -0.37
CA PRO A 106 10.84 -1.14 0.19
C PRO A 106 10.82 -1.16 1.72
N SER A 107 11.67 -1.98 2.34
CA SER A 107 11.80 -2.13 3.80
C SER A 107 10.55 -2.58 4.58
N GLY A 108 9.43 -2.85 3.91
CA GLY A 108 8.17 -3.16 4.58
C GLY A 108 7.62 -1.98 5.39
N ILE A 109 7.98 -0.75 5.02
CA ILE A 109 7.49 0.47 5.70
C ILE A 109 6.00 0.62 5.46
N PHE A 110 5.26 0.49 6.55
CA PHE A 110 3.81 0.40 6.56
C PHE A 110 3.21 1.73 6.98
N ASP A 111 2.33 2.29 6.15
CA ASP A 111 1.48 3.42 6.49
C ASP A 111 0.02 2.98 6.49
N GLU A 112 -0.59 2.98 7.67
CA GLU A 112 -2.00 2.62 7.87
C GLU A 112 -2.94 3.47 7.00
N LYS A 113 -2.61 4.74 6.78
CA LYS A 113 -3.42 5.66 5.96
C LYS A 113 -3.44 5.19 4.51
N ILE A 114 -2.30 4.81 3.95
CA ILE A 114 -2.18 4.31 2.59
C ILE A 114 -2.94 3.00 2.43
N VAL A 115 -2.79 2.08 3.37
CA VAL A 115 -3.48 0.79 3.33
C VAL A 115 -4.99 1.00 3.36
N ARG A 116 -5.47 1.87 4.24
CA ARG A 116 -6.89 2.24 4.32
C ARG A 116 -7.38 2.87 3.02
N TRP A 117 -6.61 3.76 2.42
CA TRP A 117 -6.96 4.39 1.15
C TRP A 117 -7.10 3.37 0.02
N VAL A 118 -6.16 2.42 -0.09
CA VAL A 118 -6.21 1.34 -1.07
C VAL A 118 -7.43 0.43 -0.81
N VAL A 119 -7.66 0.03 0.44
CA VAL A 119 -8.82 -0.81 0.81
C VAL A 119 -10.13 -0.10 0.47
N ASN A 120 -10.29 1.15 0.87
CA ASN A 120 -11.51 1.91 0.61
C ASN A 120 -11.75 2.12 -0.88
N PHE A 121 -10.70 2.33 -1.68
CA PHE A 121 -10.79 2.41 -3.13
C PHE A 121 -11.28 1.09 -3.77
N ILE A 122 -10.75 -0.05 -3.31
CA ILE A 122 -11.16 -1.37 -3.81
C ILE A 122 -12.61 -1.67 -3.40
N VAL A 123 -12.96 -1.43 -2.14
CA VAL A 123 -14.32 -1.65 -1.62
C VAL A 123 -15.32 -0.73 -2.31
N SER A 124 -14.99 0.56 -2.54
CA SER A 124 -15.88 1.51 -3.19
C SER A 124 -16.11 1.21 -4.66
N LYS A 125 -15.09 0.73 -5.39
CA LYS A 125 -15.24 0.27 -6.77
C LYS A 125 -15.91 -1.10 -6.86
N GLY A 126 -15.75 -1.93 -5.83
CA GLY A 126 -16.06 -3.35 -5.85
C GLY A 126 -14.96 -4.17 -6.52
N ILE A 127 -14.71 -5.39 -6.01
CA ILE A 127 -13.64 -6.27 -6.52
C ILE A 127 -13.79 -6.56 -8.00
N GLY A 128 -15.01 -6.84 -8.49
CA GLY A 128 -15.24 -7.11 -9.91
C GLY A 128 -14.78 -5.98 -10.83
N ALA A 129 -15.18 -4.74 -10.53
CA ALA A 129 -14.76 -3.57 -11.31
C ALA A 129 -13.28 -3.23 -11.11
N PHE A 130 -12.74 -3.42 -9.90
CA PHE A 130 -11.32 -3.22 -9.63
C PHE A 130 -10.46 -4.21 -10.39
N CYS A 131 -10.83 -5.49 -10.41
CA CYS A 131 -10.11 -6.57 -11.06
C CYS A 131 -10.42 -6.74 -12.55
N GLY A 132 -11.50 -6.14 -13.04
CA GLY A 132 -11.92 -6.26 -14.44
C GLY A 132 -12.46 -7.65 -14.78
N VAL A 133 -13.12 -8.31 -13.82
CA VAL A 133 -13.75 -9.64 -13.95
C VAL A 133 -15.26 -9.56 -13.82
#